data_AF-A0A0G0JGX7-F1
#
_entry.id   AF-A0A0G0JGX7-F1
#
_cell.length_a   1.000
_cell.length_b   1.000
_cell.length_c   1.000
_cell.angle_alpha   90.00
_cell.angle_beta   90.00
_cell.angle_gamma   90.00
#
_symmetry.space_group_name_H-M   'P 1'
#
loop_
_entity.id
_entity.type
_entity.pdbx_description
1 polymer ?
#
loop_
_entity_poly.entity_id
_entity_poly.type
_entity_poly.pdbx_seq_one_letter_code
_entity_poly.pdbx_strand_id
1 'polypeptide(L)'
;MDQTKNKDHRQIGQELDLFSFHDVAPGAVFWHPKGWLIYLALQDFIRGLLIKEGYTEISSPVMVKSDLFRKSGHWEHYKENIFSLDIEAESYSLKPMNCPESALIYSAKTRSYQDLPIRYSDFGILHRNELSGVLGGLFRVRQFTIDDAHHFVRPDQIQEEIHQLLLLITDFYKSFINPSSLLPNFIYLQCLTRQWAILKFGNKRKMTWKKP
;
A
#
# COMPACT_ATOMS: atom_id res chain seq x y z
N MET A 1 4.66 27.95 29.77
CA MET A 1 3.49 27.11 30.10
C MET A 1 3.29 26.18 28.93
N ASP A 2 3.39 24.89 29.24
CA ASP A 2 3.42 23.67 28.43
C ASP A 2 3.37 23.80 26.90
N GLN A 3 4.54 23.83 26.25
CA GLN A 3 4.65 23.41 24.86
C GLN A 3 4.28 21.92 24.86
N THR A 4 3.16 21.54 24.23
CA THR A 4 2.80 20.15 23.95
C THR A 4 4.02 19.41 23.43
N LYS A 5 4.75 18.73 24.32
CA LYS A 5 5.83 17.84 23.92
C LYS A 5 5.18 16.83 22.98
N ASN A 6 5.63 16.79 21.73
CA ASN A 6 5.23 15.74 20.79
C ASN A 6 5.47 14.40 21.48
N LYS A 7 4.40 13.80 22.00
CA LYS A 7 4.47 12.54 22.71
C LYS A 7 4.82 11.47 21.68
N ASP A 8 5.81 10.66 22.00
CA ASP A 8 6.20 9.54 21.15
C ASP A 8 5.03 8.54 21.05
N HIS A 9 4.69 8.09 19.83
CA HIS A 9 3.55 7.19 19.64
C HIS A 9 3.71 5.87 20.40
N ARG A 10 4.95 5.44 20.69
CA ARG A 10 5.23 4.25 21.51
C ARG A 10 4.82 4.46 22.96
N GLN A 11 5.10 5.65 23.50
CA GLN A 11 4.68 6.02 24.85
C GLN A 11 3.16 6.09 24.94
N ILE A 12 2.51 6.74 23.95
CA ILE A 12 1.04 6.79 23.87
C ILE A 12 0.46 5.38 23.76
N GLY A 13 1.03 4.53 22.90
CA GLY A 13 0.58 3.16 22.69
C GLY A 13 0.62 2.32 23.96
N GLN A 14 1.64 2.51 24.79
CA GLN A 14 1.77 1.87 26.09
C GLN A 14 0.83 2.48 27.15
N GLU A 15 0.77 3.82 27.27
CA GLU A 15 -0.09 4.54 28.21
C GLU A 15 -1.58 4.20 28.01
N LEU A 16 -1.99 4.02 26.75
CA LEU A 16 -3.39 3.81 26.38
C LEU A 16 -3.75 2.34 26.10
N ASP A 17 -2.81 1.41 26.24
CA ASP A 17 -3.02 -0.02 25.98
C ASP A 17 -3.52 -0.29 24.54
N LEU A 18 -2.79 0.23 23.55
CA LEU A 18 -3.17 0.16 22.13
C LEU A 18 -2.45 -0.95 21.36
N PHE A 19 -1.17 -1.15 21.62
CA PHE A 19 -0.35 -2.15 20.94
C PHE A 19 0.93 -2.44 21.72
N SER A 20 1.56 -3.57 21.39
CA SER A 20 2.87 -3.96 21.89
C SER A 20 3.79 -4.45 20.76
N PHE A 21 5.08 -4.53 21.08
CA PHE A 21 6.10 -5.16 20.26
C PHE A 21 6.78 -6.25 21.09
N HIS A 22 7.11 -7.37 20.43
CA HIS A 22 7.74 -8.52 21.08
C HIS A 22 8.87 -9.07 20.21
N ASP A 23 9.93 -9.57 20.86
CA ASP A 23 11.12 -10.12 20.18
C ASP A 23 10.83 -11.36 19.34
N VAL A 24 9.69 -12.02 19.56
CA VAL A 24 9.22 -13.15 18.74
C VAL A 24 8.85 -12.74 17.32
N ALA A 25 8.52 -11.47 17.09
CA ALA A 25 8.19 -10.92 15.77
C ALA A 25 8.68 -9.46 15.65
N PRO A 26 10.01 -9.24 15.57
CA PRO A 26 10.58 -7.91 15.54
C PRO A 26 10.13 -7.17 14.29
N GLY A 27 9.61 -5.95 14.47
CA GLY A 27 9.07 -5.15 13.38
C GLY A 27 7.65 -5.56 12.94
N ALA A 28 6.95 -6.38 13.71
CA ALA A 28 5.52 -6.62 13.56
C ALA A 28 4.78 -6.16 14.83
N VAL A 29 3.58 -5.65 14.65
CA VAL A 29 2.77 -5.03 15.72
C VAL A 29 1.80 -6.05 16.28
N PHE A 30 1.71 -6.12 17.61
CA PHE A 30 0.65 -6.84 18.29
C PHE A 30 -0.42 -5.82 18.70
N TRP A 31 -1.53 -5.79 17.98
CA TRP A 31 -2.62 -4.87 18.28
C TRP A 31 -3.42 -5.36 19.48
N HIS A 32 -3.61 -4.48 20.46
CA HIS A 32 -4.51 -4.73 21.58
C HIS A 32 -5.94 -4.33 21.20
N PRO A 33 -6.99 -4.73 21.95
CA PRO A 33 -8.37 -4.47 21.56
C PRO A 33 -8.69 -3.00 21.24
N LYS A 34 -8.16 -2.05 22.02
CA LYS A 34 -8.39 -0.62 21.79
C LYS A 34 -7.69 -0.10 20.54
N GLY A 35 -6.42 -0.48 20.33
CA GLY A 35 -5.68 -0.08 19.15
C GLY A 35 -6.23 -0.73 17.88
N TRP A 36 -6.66 -1.99 17.96
CA TRP A 36 -7.30 -2.69 16.86
C TRP A 36 -8.63 -2.03 16.45
N LEU A 37 -9.43 -1.57 17.42
CA LEU A 37 -10.65 -0.81 17.13
C LEU A 37 -10.36 0.48 16.35
N ILE A 38 -9.32 1.23 16.75
CA ILE A 38 -8.89 2.45 16.03
C ILE A 38 -8.43 2.09 14.62
N TYR A 39 -7.65 1.01 14.48
CA TYR A 39 -7.15 0.54 13.20
C TYR A 39 -8.30 0.17 12.23
N LEU A 40 -9.28 -0.59 12.72
CA LEU A 40 -10.47 -0.95 11.94
C LEU A 40 -11.31 0.28 11.56
N ALA A 41 -11.53 1.20 12.50
CA ALA A 41 -12.26 2.44 12.21
C ALA A 41 -11.58 3.28 11.11
N LEU A 42 -10.24 3.32 11.11
CA LEU A 42 -9.48 3.99 10.06
C LEU A 42 -9.63 3.28 8.71
N GLN A 43 -9.54 1.95 8.67
CA GLN A 43 -9.76 1.18 7.44
C GLN A 43 -11.17 1.38 6.90
N ASP A 44 -12.20 1.30 7.75
CA ASP A 44 -13.59 1.47 7.35
C ASP A 44 -13.88 2.88 6.86
N PHE A 45 -13.26 3.89 7.46
CA PHE A 45 -13.31 5.27 6.97
C PHE A 45 -12.75 5.38 5.54
N ILE A 46 -11.55 4.84 5.29
CA ILE A 46 -10.92 4.88 3.97
C ILE A 46 -11.75 4.09 2.95
N ARG A 47 -12.22 2.88 3.30
CA ARG A 47 -13.13 2.09 2.46
C ARG A 47 -14.36 2.89 2.06
N GLY A 48 -14.96 3.60 3.01
CA GLY A 48 -16.11 4.46 2.75
C GLY A 48 -15.84 5.57 1.73
N LEU A 49 -14.64 6.17 1.75
CA LEU A 49 -14.23 7.15 0.74
C LEU A 49 -14.00 6.49 -0.63
N LEU A 50 -13.26 5.38 -0.65
CA LEU A 50 -12.94 4.63 -1.86
C LEU A 50 -14.19 4.11 -2.58
N ILE A 51 -15.18 3.60 -1.84
CA ILE A 51 -16.46 3.14 -2.42
C ILE A 51 -17.20 4.29 -3.11
N LYS A 52 -17.21 5.50 -2.52
CA LYS A 52 -17.86 6.67 -3.12
C LYS A 52 -17.18 7.08 -4.43
N GLU A 53 -15.86 6.93 -4.50
CA GLU A 53 -15.04 7.21 -5.69
C GLU A 53 -14.98 6.02 -6.68
N GLY A 54 -15.82 5.00 -6.51
CA GLY A 54 -15.96 3.89 -7.45
C GLY A 54 -14.80 2.90 -7.45
N TYR A 55 -14.02 2.83 -6.37
CA TYR A 55 -13.03 1.77 -6.18
C TYR A 55 -13.73 0.45 -5.82
N THR A 56 -13.18 -0.63 -6.33
CA THR A 56 -13.60 -2.00 -5.98
C THR A 56 -12.49 -2.66 -5.17
N GLU A 57 -12.78 -3.02 -3.92
CA GLU A 57 -11.83 -3.73 -3.07
C GLU A 57 -11.61 -5.15 -3.59
N ILE A 58 -10.35 -5.54 -3.68
CA ILE A 58 -9.88 -6.88 -4.04
C ILE A 58 -9.02 -7.43 -2.91
N SER A 59 -8.84 -8.75 -2.90
CA SER A 59 -7.95 -9.43 -1.95
C SER A 59 -7.05 -10.38 -2.71
N SER A 60 -5.76 -10.29 -2.43
CA SER A 60 -4.72 -11.11 -3.04
C SER A 60 -3.92 -11.91 -1.98
N PRO A 61 -3.39 -13.11 -2.32
CA PRO A 61 -2.61 -13.93 -1.39
C PRO A 61 -1.38 -13.20 -0.85
N VAL A 62 -1.00 -13.48 0.40
CA VAL A 62 0.23 -12.94 1.01
C VAL A 62 1.48 -13.65 0.50
N MET A 63 1.38 -14.94 0.21
CA MET A 63 2.49 -15.77 -0.27
C MET A 63 2.23 -16.16 -1.73
N VAL A 64 3.21 -15.89 -2.59
CA VAL A 64 3.14 -16.15 -4.03
C VAL A 64 4.47 -16.71 -4.54
N LYS A 65 4.47 -17.36 -5.69
CA LYS A 65 5.72 -17.83 -6.32
C LYS A 65 6.62 -16.64 -6.64
N SER A 66 7.90 -16.71 -6.26
CA SER A 66 8.90 -15.66 -6.47
C SER A 66 9.04 -15.23 -7.94
N ASP A 67 8.70 -16.15 -8.85
CA ASP A 67 8.66 -15.90 -10.30
C ASP A 67 7.72 -14.77 -10.72
N LEU A 68 6.67 -14.48 -9.94
CA LEU A 68 5.78 -13.34 -10.18
C LEU A 68 6.55 -12.00 -10.10
N PHE A 69 7.45 -11.88 -9.12
CA PHE A 69 8.27 -10.67 -8.94
C PHE A 69 9.36 -10.55 -10.01
N ARG A 70 9.86 -11.66 -10.54
CA ARG A 70 10.77 -11.66 -11.70
C ARG A 70 10.06 -11.17 -12.96
N LYS A 71 8.88 -11.71 -13.24
CA LYS A 71 8.06 -11.32 -14.40
C LYS A 71 7.61 -9.87 -14.35
N SER A 72 7.34 -9.36 -13.16
CA SER A 72 6.98 -7.95 -12.96
C SER A 72 8.18 -7.00 -12.90
N GLY A 73 9.42 -7.50 -12.97
CA GLY A 73 10.63 -6.68 -12.91
C GLY A 73 10.99 -6.18 -11.50
N HIS A 74 10.18 -6.46 -10.48
CA HIS A 74 10.43 -6.06 -9.10
C HIS A 74 11.59 -6.82 -8.46
N TRP A 75 11.87 -8.05 -8.91
CA TRP A 75 12.89 -8.90 -8.28
C TRP A 75 14.25 -8.20 -8.20
N GLU A 76 14.73 -7.57 -9.28
CA GLU A 76 16.04 -6.92 -9.27
C GLU A 76 16.14 -5.72 -8.33
N HIS A 77 15.01 -5.09 -8.01
CA HIS A 77 14.96 -3.91 -7.15
C HIS A 77 14.67 -4.24 -5.69
N TYR A 78 13.99 -5.37 -5.43
CA TYR A 78 13.45 -5.68 -4.11
C TYR A 78 13.93 -6.99 -3.52
N LYS A 79 14.68 -7.84 -4.25
CA LYS A 79 15.11 -9.17 -3.78
C LYS A 79 15.76 -9.17 -2.39
N GLU A 80 16.57 -8.16 -2.07
CA GLU A 80 17.24 -8.03 -0.77
C GLU A 80 16.24 -7.75 0.38
N ASN A 81 15.13 -7.11 0.04
CA ASN A 81 14.08 -6.70 0.96
C ASN A 81 12.85 -7.63 0.91
N ILE A 82 12.91 -8.77 0.23
CA ILE A 82 11.82 -9.74 0.14
C ILE A 82 12.12 -10.94 1.03
N PHE A 83 11.14 -11.33 1.86
CA PHE A 83 11.20 -12.62 2.55
C PHE A 83 10.92 -13.74 1.55
N SER A 84 11.91 -14.61 1.36
CA SER A 84 11.82 -15.79 0.50
C SER A 84 11.69 -17.06 1.35
N LEU A 85 10.90 -18.01 0.85
CA LEU A 85 10.64 -19.30 1.46
C LEU A 85 10.85 -20.36 0.38
N ASP A 86 11.69 -21.36 0.64
CA ASP A 86 11.83 -22.50 -0.26
C ASP A 86 10.89 -23.60 0.20
N ILE A 87 9.89 -23.92 -0.64
CA ILE A 87 8.88 -24.94 -0.38
C ILE A 87 9.06 -26.00 -1.45
N GLU A 88 9.49 -27.19 -1.03
CA GLU A 88 9.88 -28.28 -1.93
C GLU A 88 10.97 -27.83 -2.92
N ALA A 89 10.68 -27.88 -4.23
CA ALA A 89 11.59 -27.45 -5.30
C ALA A 89 11.25 -26.05 -5.85
N GLU A 90 10.37 -25.30 -5.17
CA GLU A 90 9.90 -23.99 -5.63
C GLU A 90 10.20 -22.88 -4.62
N SER A 91 10.57 -21.71 -5.15
CA SER A 91 10.79 -20.50 -4.34
C SER A 91 9.51 -19.67 -4.28
N TYR A 92 9.07 -19.41 -3.05
CA TYR A 92 7.96 -18.52 -2.70
C TYR A 92 8.51 -17.24 -2.07
N SER A 93 7.69 -16.20 -2.11
CA SER A 93 7.97 -14.91 -1.50
C SER A 93 6.73 -14.42 -0.77
N LEU A 94 6.93 -13.80 0.39
CA LEU A 94 5.90 -12.95 1.00
C LEU A 94 5.86 -11.63 0.21
N LYS A 95 4.68 -11.20 -0.19
CA LYS A 95 4.53 -10.03 -1.07
C LYS A 95 5.01 -8.73 -0.38
N PRO A 96 5.89 -7.94 -1.01
CA PRO A 96 6.32 -6.63 -0.50
C PRO A 96 5.47 -5.45 -0.98
N MET A 97 4.51 -5.73 -1.88
CA MET A 97 3.58 -4.80 -2.54
C MET A 97 2.43 -5.60 -3.19
N ASN A 98 1.32 -4.96 -3.55
CA ASN A 98 0.16 -5.64 -4.17
C ASN A 98 0.10 -5.53 -5.70
N CYS A 99 0.99 -4.74 -6.33
CA CYS A 99 0.88 -4.40 -7.74
C CYS A 99 0.88 -5.60 -8.69
N PRO A 100 1.79 -6.59 -8.55
CA PRO A 100 1.80 -7.76 -9.42
C PRO A 100 0.50 -8.58 -9.35
N GLU A 101 -0.07 -8.74 -8.16
CA GLU A 101 -1.29 -9.48 -7.91
C GLU A 101 -2.53 -8.75 -8.44
N SER A 102 -2.60 -7.43 -8.26
CA SER A 102 -3.65 -6.59 -8.86
C SER A 102 -3.63 -6.68 -10.40
N ALA A 103 -2.44 -6.68 -11.01
CA ALA A 103 -2.30 -6.86 -12.45
C ALA A 103 -2.74 -8.25 -12.91
N LEU A 104 -2.52 -9.31 -12.10
CA LEU A 104 -3.05 -10.65 -12.38
C LEU A 104 -4.59 -10.66 -12.36
N ILE A 105 -5.20 -10.05 -11.35
CA ILE A 105 -6.67 -9.95 -11.23
C ILE A 105 -7.26 -9.16 -12.40
N TYR A 106 -6.63 -8.04 -12.79
CA TYR A 106 -7.03 -7.30 -13.98
C TYR A 106 -6.98 -8.18 -15.24
N SER A 107 -5.89 -8.94 -15.41
CA SER A 107 -5.67 -9.79 -16.58
C SER A 107 -6.57 -11.03 -16.68
N ALA A 108 -7.25 -11.41 -15.59
CA ALA A 108 -8.09 -12.60 -15.53
C ALA A 108 -9.32 -12.53 -16.45
N LYS A 109 -9.72 -11.33 -16.89
CA LYS A 109 -10.86 -11.09 -17.77
C LYS A 109 -10.47 -10.17 -18.93
N THR A 110 -10.88 -10.51 -20.15
CA THR A 110 -10.77 -9.60 -21.30
C THR A 110 -11.68 -8.38 -21.11
N ARG A 111 -11.15 -7.17 -21.34
CA ARG A 111 -11.86 -5.90 -21.13
C ARG A 111 -11.97 -5.09 -22.41
N SER A 112 -13.06 -4.35 -22.55
CA SER A 112 -13.23 -3.29 -23.54
C SER A 112 -12.57 -2.00 -23.06
N TYR A 113 -12.22 -1.11 -23.99
CA TYR A 113 -11.77 0.24 -23.65
C TYR A 113 -12.85 1.05 -22.90
N GLN A 114 -14.12 0.65 -23.06
CA GLN A 114 -15.29 1.23 -22.38
C GLN A 114 -15.38 0.82 -20.91
N ASP A 115 -14.74 -0.28 -20.52
CA ASP A 115 -14.71 -0.73 -19.12
C ASP A 115 -13.79 0.14 -18.25
N LEU A 116 -12.96 0.99 -18.86
CA LEU A 116 -11.97 1.83 -18.18
C LEU A 116 -12.54 3.23 -17.87
N PRO A 117 -12.24 3.80 -16.69
CA PRO A 117 -11.20 3.39 -15.74
C PRO A 117 -11.65 2.29 -14.77
N ILE A 118 -10.71 1.42 -14.38
CA ILE A 118 -10.93 0.42 -13.31
C ILE A 118 -10.00 0.77 -12.15
N ARG A 119 -10.57 0.87 -10.95
CA ARG A 119 -9.84 1.22 -9.72
C ARG A 119 -9.97 0.07 -8.73
N TYR A 120 -8.89 -0.64 -8.49
CA TYR A 120 -8.85 -1.69 -7.48
C TYR A 120 -8.16 -1.19 -6.22
N SER A 121 -8.81 -1.33 -5.07
CA SER A 121 -8.17 -1.11 -3.76
C SER A 121 -7.79 -2.45 -3.11
N ASP A 122 -6.69 -2.48 -2.35
CA ASP A 122 -6.21 -3.70 -1.67
C ASP A 122 -5.64 -3.32 -0.29
N PHE A 123 -6.21 -3.91 0.77
CA PHE A 123 -5.73 -3.78 2.16
C PHE A 123 -4.98 -5.03 2.63
N GLY A 124 -4.31 -5.70 1.70
CA GLY A 124 -3.51 -6.89 1.96
C GLY A 124 -2.31 -6.62 2.85
N ILE A 125 -2.00 -7.61 3.70
CA ILE A 125 -0.80 -7.58 4.53
C ILE A 125 0.42 -7.76 3.64
N LEU A 126 1.40 -6.88 3.84
CA LEU A 126 2.68 -6.84 3.13
C LEU A 126 3.83 -7.10 4.08
N HIS A 127 4.90 -7.67 3.54
CA HIS A 127 6.14 -7.91 4.26
C HIS A 127 7.36 -7.35 3.53
N ARG A 128 8.21 -6.61 4.24
CA ARG A 128 9.51 -6.14 3.75
C ARG A 128 10.60 -6.49 4.75
N ASN A 129 11.68 -7.08 4.29
CA ASN A 129 12.83 -7.46 5.09
C ASN A 129 13.71 -6.25 5.43
N GLU A 130 13.17 -5.35 6.24
CA GLU A 130 13.91 -4.21 6.79
C GLU A 130 15.00 -4.67 7.76
N LEU A 131 16.14 -3.98 7.79
CA LEU A 131 17.22 -4.25 8.73
C LEU A 131 16.72 -4.05 10.17
N SER A 132 17.12 -4.92 11.09
CA SER A 132 16.65 -4.87 12.49
C SER A 132 17.03 -3.54 13.19
N GLY A 133 18.20 -3.00 12.88
CA GLY A 133 18.72 -1.75 13.48
C GLY A 133 17.99 -0.47 13.05
N VAL A 134 17.08 -0.53 12.08
CA VAL A 134 16.31 0.63 11.59
C VAL A 134 14.82 0.56 11.94
N LEU A 135 14.38 -0.49 12.65
CA LEU A 135 12.99 -0.62 13.07
C LEU A 135 12.61 0.48 14.07
N GLY A 136 11.40 1.02 13.94
CA GLY A 136 11.00 2.23 14.65
C GLY A 136 9.51 2.28 14.95
N GLY A 137 9.08 1.54 15.98
CA GLY A 137 7.68 1.49 16.39
C GLY A 137 6.73 1.19 15.21
N LEU A 138 5.70 2.01 15.01
CA LEU A 138 4.76 1.90 13.88
C LEU A 138 5.27 2.56 12.60
N PHE A 139 6.32 3.40 12.65
CA PHE A 139 6.80 4.16 11.49
C PHE A 139 7.71 3.34 10.57
N ARG A 140 8.43 2.35 11.10
CA ARG A 140 9.27 1.45 10.32
C ARG A 140 9.15 0.02 10.82
N VAL A 141 8.44 -0.79 10.05
CA VAL A 141 7.99 -2.14 10.37
C VAL A 141 8.30 -3.09 9.20
N ARG A 142 8.39 -4.38 9.51
CA ARG A 142 8.53 -5.47 8.52
C ARG A 142 7.18 -5.96 8.02
N GLN A 143 6.13 -5.87 8.84
CA GLN A 143 4.76 -6.23 8.47
C GLN A 143 3.87 -5.00 8.56
N PHE A 144 3.15 -4.70 7.48
CA PHE A 144 2.26 -3.55 7.41
C PHE A 144 1.17 -3.78 6.39
N THR A 145 0.16 -2.93 6.43
CA THR A 145 -0.88 -2.84 5.42
C THR A 145 -0.86 -1.41 4.92
N ILE A 146 -1.01 -1.25 3.61
CA ILE A 146 -1.21 0.05 2.98
C ILE A 146 -2.64 0.09 2.44
N ASP A 147 -3.23 1.28 2.44
CA ASP A 147 -4.41 1.62 1.66
C ASP A 147 -4.06 1.67 0.16
N ASP A 148 -3.68 0.52 -0.39
CA ASP A 148 -3.18 0.44 -1.77
C ASP A 148 -4.30 0.62 -2.78
N ALA A 149 -3.96 1.19 -3.93
CA ALA A 149 -4.85 1.16 -5.08
C ALA A 149 -4.12 1.15 -6.41
N HIS A 150 -4.74 0.49 -7.38
CA HIS A 150 -4.23 0.35 -8.75
C HIS A 150 -5.28 0.80 -9.75
N HIS A 151 -4.93 1.82 -10.52
CA HIS A 151 -5.78 2.37 -11.56
C HIS A 151 -5.35 1.80 -12.91
N PHE A 152 -6.27 1.10 -13.59
CA PHE A 152 -6.11 0.68 -14.97
C PHE A 152 -6.90 1.65 -15.84
N VAL A 153 -6.19 2.43 -16.64
CA VAL A 153 -6.73 3.60 -17.33
C VAL A 153 -6.21 3.66 -18.76
N ARG A 154 -6.95 4.34 -19.64
CA ARG A 154 -6.42 4.71 -20.95
C ARG A 154 -5.49 5.92 -20.85
N PRO A 155 -4.57 6.12 -21.81
CA PRO A 155 -3.68 7.28 -21.80
C PRO A 155 -4.40 8.64 -21.72
N ASP A 156 -5.56 8.77 -22.36
CA ASP A 156 -6.39 9.99 -22.33
C ASP A 156 -7.03 10.27 -20.97
N GLN A 157 -7.13 9.26 -20.10
CA GLN A 157 -7.76 9.35 -18.77
C GLN A 157 -6.77 9.69 -17.66
N ILE A 158 -5.46 9.59 -17.90
CA ILE A 158 -4.42 9.70 -16.86
C ILE A 158 -4.53 11.02 -16.08
N GLN A 159 -4.69 12.14 -16.77
CA GLN A 159 -4.72 13.46 -16.12
C GLN A 159 -5.93 13.62 -15.21
N GLU A 160 -7.12 13.16 -15.66
CA GLU A 160 -8.34 13.22 -14.86
C GLU A 160 -8.25 12.31 -13.64
N GLU A 161 -7.71 11.10 -13.80
CA GLU A 161 -7.56 10.16 -12.68
C GLU A 161 -6.57 10.66 -11.62
N ILE A 162 -5.49 11.34 -12.02
CA ILE A 162 -4.58 12.00 -11.09
C ILE A 162 -5.30 13.14 -10.36
N HIS A 163 -6.09 13.94 -11.07
CA HIS A 163 -6.85 15.03 -10.46
C HIS A 163 -7.85 14.52 -9.41
N GLN A 164 -8.63 13.48 -9.73
CA GLN A 164 -9.55 12.85 -8.78
C GLN A 164 -8.83 12.25 -7.57
N LEU A 165 -7.68 11.61 -7.78
CA LEU A 165 -6.86 11.09 -6.68
C LEU A 165 -6.38 12.21 -5.74
N LEU A 166 -5.95 13.35 -6.28
CA LEU A 166 -5.53 14.50 -5.47
C LEU A 166 -6.68 15.10 -4.64
N LEU A 167 -7.89 15.14 -5.20
CA LEU A 167 -9.10 15.55 -4.48
C LEU A 167 -9.42 14.58 -3.34
N LEU A 168 -9.39 13.28 -3.61
CA LEU A 168 -9.61 12.24 -2.59
C LEU A 168 -8.59 12.34 -1.44
N ILE A 169 -7.30 12.49 -1.75
CA ILE A 169 -6.25 12.69 -0.74
C ILE A 169 -6.51 13.95 0.08
N THR A 170 -6.91 15.04 -0.58
CA THR A 170 -7.23 16.31 0.09
C THR A 170 -8.40 16.15 1.05
N ASP A 171 -9.46 15.47 0.63
CA ASP A 171 -10.65 15.25 1.45
C ASP A 171 -10.41 14.27 2.62
N PHE A 172 -9.58 13.25 2.41
CA PHE A 172 -9.08 12.40 3.49
C PHE A 172 -8.37 13.25 4.55
N TYR A 173 -7.40 14.08 4.16
CA TYR A 173 -6.62 14.87 5.11
C TYR A 173 -7.39 15.98 5.81
N LYS A 174 -8.37 16.61 5.15
CA LYS A 174 -9.27 17.58 5.80
C LYS A 174 -9.99 16.98 7.02
N SER A 175 -10.19 15.66 7.05
CA SER A 175 -10.85 14.98 8.16
C SER A 175 -9.97 14.81 9.40
N PHE A 176 -8.63 14.92 9.25
CA PHE A 176 -7.66 14.71 10.33
C PHE A 176 -6.82 15.95 10.67
N ILE A 177 -6.62 16.84 9.70
CA ILE A 177 -5.70 17.99 9.80
C ILE A 177 -6.52 19.28 9.66
N ASN A 178 -6.25 20.25 10.53
CA ASN A 178 -6.88 21.57 10.48
C ASN A 178 -6.51 22.26 9.15
N PRO A 179 -7.45 22.89 8.41
CA PRO A 179 -7.17 23.42 7.07
C PRO A 179 -5.99 24.41 7.00
N SER A 180 -5.70 25.11 8.10
CA SER A 180 -4.58 26.05 8.22
C SER A 180 -3.18 25.40 8.21
N SER A 181 -3.09 24.08 8.37
CA SER A 181 -1.83 23.30 8.36
C SER A 181 -1.58 22.52 7.07
N LEU A 182 -2.52 22.55 6.11
CA LEU A 182 -2.33 21.97 4.79
C LEU A 182 -1.43 22.89 3.94
N LEU A 183 -0.12 22.74 4.09
CA LEU A 183 0.83 23.44 3.21
C LEU A 183 0.69 22.89 1.78
N PRO A 184 0.74 23.74 0.74
CA PRO A 184 0.70 23.32 -0.66
C PRO A 184 1.76 22.24 -1.01
N ASN A 185 2.87 22.22 -0.27
CA ASN A 185 3.99 21.31 -0.47
C ASN A 185 3.80 19.91 0.15
N PHE A 186 2.86 19.74 1.10
CA PHE A 186 2.65 18.45 1.78
C PHE A 186 1.92 17.45 0.88
N ILE A 187 0.99 17.94 0.05
CA ILE A 187 0.25 17.14 -0.94
C ILE A 187 1.19 16.64 -2.05
N TYR A 188 2.17 17.46 -2.46
CA TYR A 188 3.15 17.09 -3.49
C TYR A 188 4.12 15.98 -3.05
N LEU A 189 4.53 15.94 -1.78
CA LEU A 189 5.56 15.00 -1.31
C LEU A 189 5.04 13.56 -1.16
N GLN A 190 3.77 13.40 -0.79
CA GLN A 190 3.16 12.08 -0.65
C GLN A 190 2.77 11.48 -2.00
N CYS A 191 2.34 12.32 -2.95
CA CYS A 191 2.04 11.89 -4.32
C CYS A 191 3.28 11.40 -5.09
N LEU A 192 4.48 11.80 -4.65
CA LEU A 192 5.78 11.44 -5.26
C LEU A 192 6.46 10.22 -4.61
N THR A 193 5.97 9.70 -3.49
CA THR A 193 6.63 8.59 -2.77
C THR A 193 5.85 7.28 -2.88
N ARG A 194 6.09 6.59 -4.01
CA ARG A 194 6.25 5.12 -4.20
C ARG A 194 5.43 4.56 -5.38
N GLN A 195 6.17 4.14 -6.41
CA GLN A 195 5.80 3.18 -7.47
C GLN A 195 4.63 3.55 -8.41
N TRP A 196 4.81 4.60 -9.22
CA TRP A 196 4.13 4.66 -10.51
C TRP A 196 4.81 3.71 -11.49
N ALA A 197 4.08 2.72 -11.97
CA ALA A 197 4.50 1.90 -13.09
C ALA A 197 3.45 1.91 -14.18
N ILE A 198 3.80 2.46 -15.34
CA ILE A 198 2.96 2.41 -16.53
C ILE A 198 3.14 1.03 -17.16
N LEU A 199 2.20 0.13 -16.88
CA LEU A 199 2.09 -1.14 -17.59
C LEU A 199 1.56 -0.90 -19.00
N LYS A 200 2.44 -0.95 -20.01
CA LYS A 200 2.02 -0.97 -21.42
C LYS A 200 1.69 -2.41 -21.83
N PHE A 201 0.40 -2.68 -22.07
CA PHE A 201 -0.03 -3.90 -22.74
C PHE A 201 0.24 -3.76 -24.24
N GLY A 202 1.31 -4.41 -24.73
CA GLY A 202 1.55 -4.57 -26.15
C GLY A 202 0.59 -5.60 -26.78
N ASN A 203 0.40 -5.53 -28.09
CA ASN A 203 -0.51 -6.39 -28.90
C ASN A 203 -0.21 -7.91 -28.88
N LYS A 204 0.75 -8.35 -28.06
CA LYS A 204 1.01 -9.76 -27.76
C LYS A 204 1.05 -9.89 -26.25
N ARG A 205 0.36 -10.90 -25.69
CA ARG A 205 0.25 -11.26 -24.26
C ARG A 205 1.61 -11.38 -23.53
N LYS A 206 2.35 -10.28 -23.40
CA LYS A 206 3.59 -10.14 -22.65
C LYS A 206 3.53 -8.79 -21.97
N MET A 207 3.36 -8.84 -20.65
CA MET A 207 3.53 -7.71 -19.75
C MET A 207 4.99 -7.25 -19.88
N THR A 208 5.22 -6.04 -20.38
CA THR A 208 6.57 -5.47 -20.50
C THR A 208 6.64 -4.17 -19.73
N TRP A 209 7.57 -4.14 -18.77
CA TRP A 209 7.86 -2.98 -17.95
C TRP A 209 8.91 -2.14 -18.69
N LYS A 210 8.58 -0.90 -19.05
CA LYS A 210 9.58 0.04 -19.56
C LYS A 210 9.98 1.00 -18.44
N LYS A 211 11.29 1.13 -18.22
CA LYS A 211 11.86 2.20 -17.39
C LYS A 211 11.51 3.57 -18.01
N PRO A 212 11.35 4.64 -17.20
CA PRO A 212 11.21 5.99 -17.71
C PRO A 212 12.39 6.39 -18.59
#